data_AF-A0A532T336-F1
#
_entry.id   AF-A0A532T336-F1
#
_cell.length_a   1.000
_cell.length_b   1.000
_cell.length_c   1.000
_cell.angle_alpha   90.00
_cell.angle_beta   90.00
_cell.angle_gamma   90.00
#
_symmetry.space_group_name_H-M   'P 1'
#
loop_
_entity.id
_entity.type
_entity.pdbx_description
1 polymer ?
#
loop_
_entity_poly.entity_id
_entity_poly.type
_entity_poly.pdbx_seq_one_letter_code
_entity_poly.pdbx_strand_id
1 'polypeptide(L)'
;MTKPLPKWIQIRYAILWNKFKDKEFTFEQAKKALKDDAGINVFFSDLRKAGWLEVNIDDKDSRKRLYKLKNPEEGFKGMKIQN
;
A
#
# COMPACT_ATOMS: atom_id res chain seq x y z
N MET A 1 -4.74 -8.15 -20.69
CA MET A 1 -5.83 -7.36 -20.09
C MET A 1 -5.52 -7.12 -18.62
N THR A 2 -5.06 -5.93 -18.24
CA THR A 2 -4.85 -5.59 -16.82
C THR A 2 -6.20 -5.41 -16.16
N LYS A 3 -6.60 -6.35 -15.29
CA LYS A 3 -7.83 -6.20 -14.53
C LYS A 3 -7.67 -4.99 -13.59
N PRO A 4 -8.62 -4.04 -13.57
CA PRO A 4 -8.57 -2.93 -12.63
C PRO A 4 -8.56 -3.48 -11.20
N LEU A 5 -7.82 -2.81 -10.30
CA LEU A 5 -7.80 -3.21 -8.89
C LEU A 5 -9.24 -3.27 -8.36
N PRO A 6 -9.60 -4.28 -7.55
CA PRO A 6 -10.93 -4.37 -6.97
C PRO A 6 -11.33 -3.08 -6.25
N LYS A 7 -12.61 -2.71 -6.30
CA LYS A 7 -13.12 -1.45 -5.72
C LYS A 7 -12.76 -1.27 -4.24
N TRP A 8 -12.75 -2.36 -3.48
CA TRP A 8 -12.38 -2.35 -2.06
C TRP A 8 -10.89 -1.98 -1.84
N ILE A 9 -9.99 -2.39 -2.75
CA ILE A 9 -8.56 -1.98 -2.71
C ILE A 9 -8.43 -0.49 -3.02
N GLN A 10 -9.16 0.01 -4.02
CA GLN A 10 -9.13 1.43 -4.38
C GLN A 10 -9.58 2.31 -3.20
N ILE A 11 -10.68 1.94 -2.53
CA ILE A 11 -11.21 2.69 -1.38
C ILE A 11 -10.19 2.69 -0.22
N ARG A 12 -9.66 1.52 0.15
CA ARG A 12 -8.67 1.41 1.23
C ARG A 12 -7.39 2.18 0.91
N TYR A 13 -6.92 2.12 -0.33
CA TYR A 13 -5.79 2.92 -0.79
C TYR A 13 -6.07 4.41 -0.64
N ALA A 14 -7.22 4.90 -1.09
CA ALA A 14 -7.58 6.32 -0.97
C ALA A 14 -7.60 6.79 0.50
N ILE A 15 -8.11 5.97 1.43
CA ILE A 15 -8.11 6.27 2.87
C ILE A 15 -6.68 6.41 3.41
N LEU A 16 -5.80 5.45 3.10
CA LEU A 16 -4.41 5.50 3.55
C LEU A 16 -3.65 6.65 2.88
N TRP A 17 -3.86 6.89 1.59
CA TRP A 17 -3.23 7.97 0.84
C TRP A 17 -3.62 9.34 1.40
N ASN A 18 -4.90 9.56 1.71
CA ASN A 18 -5.35 10.81 2.33
C ASN A 18 -4.69 11.07 3.69
N LYS A 19 -4.40 10.00 4.44
CA LYS A 19 -3.85 10.09 5.80
C LYS A 19 -2.33 10.18 5.85
N PHE A 20 -1.63 9.37 5.07
CA PHE A 20 -0.18 9.21 5.13
C PHE A 20 0.52 9.83 3.91
N LYS A 21 -0.16 9.93 2.77
CA LYS A 21 0.42 10.35 1.48
C LYS A 21 1.72 9.56 1.22
N ASP A 22 2.83 10.27 1.10
CA ASP A 22 4.19 9.80 0.86
C ASP A 22 4.98 9.54 2.15
N LYS A 23 4.35 9.68 3.33
CA LYS A 23 4.98 9.37 4.62
C LYS A 23 4.92 7.88 4.92
N GLU A 24 5.92 7.42 5.66
CA GLU A 24 5.97 6.07 6.18
C GLU A 24 4.96 5.86 7.32
N PHE A 25 4.42 4.65 7.39
CA PHE A 25 3.52 4.23 8.46
C PHE A 25 3.72 2.76 8.81
N THR A 26 3.28 2.36 9.99
CA THR A 26 3.32 0.97 10.46
C THR A 26 2.05 0.21 10.12
N PHE A 27 2.11 -1.11 10.21
CA PHE A 27 0.94 -1.97 10.08
C PHE A 27 -0.20 -1.57 11.03
N GLU A 28 0.13 -1.28 12.28
CA GLU A 28 -0.83 -0.83 13.30
C GLU A 28 -1.48 0.51 12.95
N GLN A 29 -0.69 1.46 12.41
CA GLN A 29 -1.22 2.75 11.96
C GLN A 29 -2.19 2.57 10.78
N ALA A 30 -1.91 1.64 9.87
CA ALA A 30 -2.80 1.32 8.76
C ALA A 30 -4.10 0.67 9.23
N LYS A 31 -4.05 -0.33 10.13
CA LYS A 31 -5.24 -0.92 10.75
C LYS A 31 -6.12 0.13 11.41
N LYS A 32 -5.51 1.01 12.21
CA LYS A 32 -6.22 2.13 12.86
C LYS A 32 -6.82 3.12 11.86
N ALA A 33 -6.17 3.33 10.72
CA ALA A 33 -6.67 4.22 9.66
C ALA A 33 -7.87 3.61 8.91
N LEU A 34 -7.80 2.31 8.60
CA LEU A 34 -8.83 1.59 7.88
C LEU A 34 -10.02 1.21 8.77
N LYS A 35 -9.84 1.25 10.10
CA LYS A 35 -10.80 0.74 11.10
C LYS A 35 -11.20 -0.71 10.79
N ASP A 36 -10.25 -1.48 10.26
CA ASP A 36 -10.49 -2.81 9.74
C ASP A 36 -9.23 -3.66 9.91
N ASP A 37 -9.42 -4.83 10.51
CA ASP A 37 -8.37 -5.84 10.69
C ASP A 37 -8.43 -6.92 9.59
N ALA A 38 -9.57 -7.06 8.91
CA ALA A 38 -9.81 -8.13 7.96
C ALA A 38 -9.18 -7.82 6.59
N GLY A 39 -8.35 -8.75 6.12
CA GLY A 39 -7.79 -8.71 4.77
C GLY A 39 -6.75 -7.61 4.53
N ILE A 40 -6.27 -6.92 5.56
CA ILE A 40 -5.19 -5.92 5.40
C ILE A 40 -3.90 -6.55 4.84
N ASN A 41 -3.61 -7.80 5.21
CA ASN A 41 -2.48 -8.56 4.67
C ASN A 41 -2.64 -8.82 3.15
N VAL A 42 -3.85 -9.19 2.72
CA VAL A 42 -4.16 -9.40 1.30
C VAL A 42 -4.03 -8.08 0.55
N PHE A 43 -4.63 -7.01 1.08
CA PHE A 43 -4.54 -5.67 0.54
C PHE A 43 -3.09 -5.19 0.36
N PHE A 44 -2.23 -5.36 1.37
CA PHE A 44 -0.81 -4.99 1.26
C PHE A 44 -0.03 -5.87 0.29
N SER A 45 -0.33 -7.16 0.24
CA SER A 45 0.25 -8.08 -0.74
C SER A 45 -0.07 -7.64 -2.17
N ASP A 46 -1.34 -7.29 -2.42
CA ASP A 46 -1.81 -6.84 -3.73
C ASP A 46 -1.20 -5.49 -4.13
N LEU A 47 -1.14 -4.52 -3.20
CA LEU A 47 -0.48 -3.24 -3.46
C LEU A 47 1.02 -3.41 -3.74
N ARG A 48 1.72 -4.28 -2.99
CA ARG A 48 3.15 -4.55 -3.22
C ARG A 48 3.36 -5.18 -4.60
N LYS A 49 2.57 -6.20 -4.95
CA LYS A 49 2.64 -6.86 -6.27
C LYS A 49 2.34 -5.89 -7.41
N ALA A 50 1.44 -4.94 -7.18
CA ALA A 50 1.15 -3.89 -8.15
C ALA A 50 2.23 -2.79 -8.20
N GLY A 51 3.15 -2.73 -7.23
CA GLY A 51 4.17 -1.69 -7.12
C GLY A 51 3.71 -0.40 -6.44
N TRP A 52 2.56 -0.40 -5.76
CA TRP A 52 1.94 0.76 -5.12
C TRP A 52 2.33 0.94 -3.64
N LEU A 53 3.06 -0.02 -3.08
CA LEU A 53 3.46 -0.03 -1.68
C LEU A 53 4.92 -0.49 -1.56
N GLU A 54 5.76 0.36 -0.99
CA GLU A 54 7.11 0.02 -0.57
C GLU A 54 7.09 -0.44 0.88
N VAL A 55 7.94 -1.41 1.20
CA VAL A 55 8.07 -1.94 2.55
C VAL A 55 9.52 -2.04 2.92
N ASN A 56 9.91 -1.27 3.92
CA ASN A 56 11.24 -1.26 4.49
C ASN A 56 11.23 -1.86 5.89
N ILE A 57 12.40 -2.29 6.35
CA ILE A 57 12.62 -2.66 7.74
C ILE A 57 12.94 -1.37 8.50
N ASP A 58 12.44 -1.23 9.72
CA ASP A 58 12.81 -0.11 10.59
C ASP A 58 14.26 -0.33 11.07
N ASP A 59 15.13 0.63 10.81
CA ASP A 59 16.55 0.58 11.19
C ASP A 59 16.75 0.49 12.72
N LYS A 60 15.77 0.90 13.52
CA LYS A 60 15.82 0.88 14.98
C LYS A 60 15.23 -0.40 15.59
N ASP A 61 14.30 -1.05 14.90
CA ASP A 61 13.70 -2.31 15.34
C ASP A 61 13.39 -3.19 14.12
N SER A 62 14.26 -4.15 13.84
CA SER A 62 14.17 -5.02 12.66
C SER A 62 12.89 -5.89 12.61
N ARG A 63 12.15 -5.97 13.72
CA ARG A 63 10.85 -6.64 13.80
C ARG A 63 9.72 -5.76 13.27
N LYS A 64 9.94 -4.46 13.15
CA LYS A 64 8.97 -3.52 12.58
C LYS A 64 9.17 -3.39 11.08
N ARG A 65 8.05 -3.12 10.41
CA ARG A 65 7.99 -2.82 8.99
C ARG A 65 7.41 -1.43 8.83
N LEU A 66 8.08 -0.64 8.01
CA LEU A 66 7.64 0.68 7.59
C LEU A 66 7.11 0.56 6.17
N TYR A 67 5.90 1.05 5.98
CA TYR A 67 5.15 0.99 4.74
C TYR A 67 5.06 2.40 4.17
N LYS A 68 5.30 2.55 2.87
CA LYS A 68 5.17 3.82 2.17
C LYS A 68 4.35 3.63 0.90
N LEU A 69 3.28 4.41 0.73
CA LEU A 69 2.51 4.39 -0.50
C LEU A 69 3.26 5.13 -1.60
N LYS A 70 3.25 4.58 -2.80
CA LYS A 70 3.68 5.32 -3.98
C LYS A 70 2.59 6.27 -4.43
N ASN A 71 3.02 7.39 -5.01
CA ASN A 71 2.11 8.33 -5.65
C ASN A 71 1.27 7.58 -6.70
N PRO A 72 -0.07 7.80 -6.77
CA PRO A 72 -0.92 7.17 -7.78
C PRO A 72 -0.41 7.35 -9.21
N GLU A 73 0.23 8.48 -9.51
CA GLU A 73 0.82 8.79 -10.82
C GLU A 73 2.09 7.96 -11.09
N GLU A 74 2.85 7.63 -10.04
CA GLU A 74 4.04 6.78 -10.13
C GLU A 74 3.71 5.29 -10.11
N GLY A 75 2.69 4.89 -9.33
CA GLY A 75 2.18 3.51 -9.30
C GLY A 75 1.66 3.04 -10.67
N PHE A 76 1.20 3.98 -11.51
CA PHE A 76 0.83 3.72 -12.90
C PHE A 76 2.03 3.41 -13.81
N LYS A 77 3.25 3.92 -13.51
CA LYS A 77 4.46 3.60 -14.28
C LYS A 77 4.97 2.17 -14.06
N GLY A 78 4.57 1.50 -12.97
CA GLY A 78 4.80 0.06 -12.77
C GLY A 78 4.00 -0.83 -13.73
N MET A 79 2.94 -0.28 -14.36
CA MET A 79 2.22 -0.90 -15.48
C MET A 79 2.89 -0.60 -16.84
N LYS A 80 4.22 -0.37 -16.88
CA LYS A 80 4.96 -0.40 -18.15
C LYS A 80 5.09 -1.84 -18.63
N ILE A 81 4.11 -2.23 -19.46
CA ILE A 81 4.27 -2.97 -20.72
C ILE A 81 5.45 -3.95 -20.71
N GLN A 82 5.20 -5.19 -20.26
CA GLN A 82 5.93 -6.33 -20.83
C GLN A 82 5.39 -6.49 -22.25
N ASN A 83 6.18 -6.00 -23.20
CA ASN A 83 6.04 -6.30 -24.62
C ASN A 83 6.65 -7.67 -24.91
#